data_AF-A0A1I2GCJ0-F1
#
_entry.id   AF-A0A1I2GCJ0-F1
#
_cell.length_a   1.000
_cell.length_b   1.000
_cell.length_c   1.000
_cell.angle_alpha   90.00
_cell.angle_beta   90.00
_cell.angle_gamma   90.00
#
_symmetry.space_group_name_H-M   'P 1'
#
loop_
_entity.id
_entity.type
_entity.pdbx_description
1 polymer ?
#
loop_
_entity_poly.entity_id
_entity_poly.type
_entity_poly.pdbx_seq_one_letter_code
_entity_poly.pdbx_strand_id
1 'polypeptide(L)'
;MTTEQKYQTVLDKNTFYFYNPVFQEKYESYINSLNETLLVLKNKVETEGLKKDIFENLLAEKENGWRALLALTGFANESLKRLITVVRVAENKELAKLLLKDKWGETEKLEAVKEWGDSRLENMIKKNEFFRKGLVNLFFEGSTVPFLAQTLPLFELKKLSISKLNFEIPAMIDTLVRYKEKGSYSG
;
A
#
# COMPACT_ATOMS: atom_id res chain seq x y z
N MET A 1 -12.77 -29.61 27.39
CA MET A 1 -12.76 -28.16 27.63
C MET A 1 -14.16 -27.73 28.04
N THR A 2 -14.34 -27.19 29.25
CA THR A 2 -15.65 -26.78 29.78
C THR A 2 -16.12 -25.47 29.15
N THR A 3 -17.40 -25.14 29.28
CA THR A 3 -17.97 -23.88 28.81
C THR A 3 -17.28 -22.67 29.45
N GLU A 4 -17.00 -22.70 30.75
CA GLU A 4 -16.19 -21.68 31.43
C GLU A 4 -14.80 -21.51 30.81
N GLN A 5 -14.10 -22.61 30.52
CA GLN A 5 -12.77 -22.54 29.90
C GLN A 5 -12.81 -21.88 28.51
N LYS A 6 -13.92 -22.08 27.76
CA LYS A 6 -14.12 -21.41 26.46
C LYS A 6 -14.36 -19.92 26.63
N TYR A 7 -15.20 -19.51 27.57
CA TYR A 7 -15.45 -18.10 27.86
C TYR A 7 -14.19 -17.39 28.35
N GLN A 8 -13.45 -18.00 29.26
CA GLN A 8 -12.19 -17.45 29.75
C GLN A 8 -11.15 -17.32 28.61
N THR A 9 -11.09 -18.29 27.70
CA THR A 9 -10.22 -18.18 26.50
C THR A 9 -10.63 -17.02 25.61
N VAL A 10 -11.92 -16.74 25.43
CA VAL A 10 -12.38 -15.57 24.68
C VAL A 10 -12.00 -14.29 25.42
N LEU A 11 -12.19 -14.19 26.73
CA LEU A 11 -11.83 -12.98 27.48
C LEU A 11 -10.32 -12.72 27.46
N ASP A 12 -9.51 -13.75 27.62
CA ASP A 12 -8.05 -13.61 27.78
C ASP A 12 -7.30 -13.57 26.44
N LYS A 13 -7.81 -14.24 25.40
CA LYS A 13 -7.12 -14.40 24.11
C LYS A 13 -7.82 -13.72 22.94
N ASN A 14 -8.94 -13.04 23.16
CA ASN A 14 -9.52 -12.22 22.11
C ASN A 14 -8.64 -11.00 21.86
N THR A 15 -7.80 -11.13 20.84
CA THR A 15 -6.87 -10.09 20.38
C THR A 15 -7.54 -8.78 19.99
N PHE A 16 -8.87 -8.76 19.75
CA PHE A 16 -9.61 -7.51 19.52
C PHE A 16 -9.83 -6.69 20.80
N TYR A 17 -9.91 -7.34 21.97
CA TYR A 17 -10.16 -6.68 23.26
C TYR A 17 -9.00 -6.88 24.26
N PHE A 18 -7.90 -7.47 23.80
CA PHE A 18 -6.70 -7.68 24.61
C PHE A 18 -6.02 -6.35 24.93
N TYR A 19 -5.93 -6.02 26.21
CA TYR A 19 -5.29 -4.80 26.68
C TYR A 19 -3.79 -5.05 26.92
N ASN A 20 -2.94 -4.43 26.09
CA ASN A 20 -1.50 -4.40 26.29
C ASN A 20 -1.01 -2.95 26.11
N PRO A 21 -0.78 -2.19 27.19
CA PRO A 21 -0.49 -0.77 27.12
C PRO A 21 0.79 -0.46 26.35
N VAL A 22 1.85 -1.24 26.54
CA VAL A 22 3.14 -1.04 25.84
C VAL A 22 2.98 -1.22 24.33
N PHE A 23 2.22 -2.23 23.91
CA PHE A 23 1.93 -2.43 22.48
C PHE A 23 1.06 -1.28 21.92
N GLN A 24 0.03 -0.86 22.65
CA GLN A 24 -0.87 0.21 22.25
C GLN A 24 -0.14 1.55 22.10
N GLU A 25 0.71 1.92 23.06
CA GLU A 25 1.51 3.15 22.99
C GLU A 25 2.45 3.16 21.78
N LYS A 26 3.13 2.03 21.52
CA LYS A 26 4.01 1.90 20.35
C LYS A 26 3.24 1.99 19.04
N TYR A 27 2.06 1.36 18.98
CA TYR A 27 1.23 1.37 17.78
C TYR A 27 0.59 2.74 17.54
N GLU A 28 0.15 3.43 18.58
CA GLU A 28 -0.39 4.79 18.51
C GLU A 28 0.69 5.78 18.05
N SER A 29 1.92 5.65 18.57
CA SER A 29 3.07 6.43 18.11
C SER A 29 3.33 6.22 16.60
N TYR A 30 3.21 4.99 16.13
CA TYR A 30 3.33 4.66 14.71
C TYR A 30 2.18 5.29 13.88
N ILE A 31 0.92 5.21 14.34
CA ILE A 31 -0.22 5.87 13.68
C ILE A 31 0.02 7.38 13.59
N ASN A 32 0.43 8.01 14.68
CA ASN A 32 0.73 9.43 14.70
C ASN A 32 1.84 9.80 13.71
N SER A 33 2.89 8.96 13.59
CA SER A 33 3.93 9.18 12.58
C SER A 33 3.41 9.16 11.14
N LEU A 34 2.43 8.29 10.84
CA LEU A 34 1.79 8.25 9.52
C LEU A 34 0.92 9.48 9.28
N ASN A 35 0.13 9.89 10.28
CA ASN A 35 -0.72 11.08 10.20
C ASN A 35 0.11 12.34 9.91
N GLU A 36 1.16 12.59 10.68
CA GLU A 36 2.06 13.73 10.48
C GLU A 36 2.74 13.67 9.10
N THR A 37 3.18 12.47 8.68
CA THR A 37 3.75 12.28 7.33
C THR A 37 2.76 12.67 6.23
N LEU A 38 1.49 12.28 6.37
CA LEU A 38 0.44 12.61 5.40
C LEU A 38 0.03 14.09 5.44
N LEU A 39 0.01 14.73 6.60
CA LEU A 39 -0.26 16.17 6.71
C LEU A 39 0.82 17.01 6.02
N VAL A 40 2.10 16.65 6.23
CA VAL A 40 3.22 17.29 5.53
C VAL A 40 3.14 17.03 4.02
N LEU A 41 2.82 15.80 3.61
CA LEU A 41 2.65 15.45 2.20
C LEU A 41 1.51 16.25 1.55
N LYS A 42 0.36 16.37 2.22
CA LYS A 42 -0.78 17.18 1.78
C LYS A 42 -0.37 18.63 1.57
N ASN A 43 0.31 19.22 2.55
CA ASN A 43 0.77 20.60 2.45
C ASN A 43 1.70 20.82 1.25
N LYS A 44 2.63 19.89 0.99
CA LYS A 44 3.48 19.93 -0.21
C LYS A 44 2.68 19.86 -1.51
N VAL A 45 1.72 18.94 -1.61
CA VAL A 45 0.86 18.82 -2.79
C VAL A 45 0.02 20.09 -3.01
N GLU A 46 -0.51 20.69 -1.94
CA GLU A 46 -1.32 21.92 -2.01
C GLU A 46 -0.50 23.15 -2.41
N THR A 47 0.76 23.23 -2.00
CA THR A 47 1.63 24.41 -2.23
C THR A 47 2.45 24.30 -3.50
N GLU A 48 2.90 23.10 -3.87
CA GLU A 48 3.80 22.87 -5.01
C GLU A 48 3.10 22.21 -6.21
N GLY A 49 1.85 21.77 -6.03
CA GLY A 49 1.09 20.98 -7.00
C GLY A 49 1.36 19.48 -6.92
N LEU A 50 0.49 18.69 -7.56
CA LEU A 50 0.64 17.24 -7.61
C LEU A 50 1.78 16.81 -8.54
N LYS A 51 2.91 16.43 -7.97
CA LYS A 51 4.11 16.02 -8.72
C LYS A 51 4.68 14.70 -8.20
N LYS A 52 5.26 13.89 -9.11
CA LYS A 52 5.78 12.55 -8.78
C LYS A 52 6.99 12.59 -7.83
N ASP A 53 7.87 13.57 -8.00
CA ASP A 53 9.06 13.77 -7.17
C ASP A 53 8.73 13.93 -5.67
N ILE A 54 7.61 14.58 -5.34
CA ILE A 54 7.12 14.67 -3.95
C ILE A 54 6.90 13.27 -3.35
N PHE A 55 6.31 12.35 -4.11
CA PHE A 55 6.06 10.97 -3.67
C PHE A 55 7.32 10.10 -3.74
N GLU A 56 8.21 10.33 -4.70
CA GLU A 56 9.52 9.68 -4.72
C GLU A 56 10.33 10.03 -3.47
N ASN A 57 10.34 11.30 -3.07
CA ASN A 57 10.99 11.78 -1.85
C ASN A 57 10.34 11.21 -0.60
N LEU A 58 9.00 11.13 -0.55
CA LEU A 58 8.27 10.44 0.52
C LEU A 58 8.80 9.01 0.71
N LEU A 59 8.89 8.24 -0.38
CA LEU A 59 9.33 6.84 -0.34
C LEU A 59 10.82 6.71 0.03
N ALA A 60 11.66 7.61 -0.48
CA ALA A 60 13.10 7.58 -0.23
C ALA A 60 13.46 7.98 1.21
N GLU A 61 12.90 9.10 1.69
CA GLU A 61 13.38 9.78 2.89
C GLU A 61 12.64 9.36 4.17
N LYS A 62 11.34 9.05 4.08
CA LYS A 62 10.54 8.74 5.27
C LYS A 62 10.60 7.25 5.58
N GLU A 63 10.83 6.90 6.85
CA GLU A 63 10.89 5.51 7.32
C GLU A 63 9.62 4.74 6.90
N ASN A 64 8.45 5.29 7.23
CA ASN A 64 7.15 4.72 6.90
C ASN A 64 6.53 5.30 5.62
N GLY A 65 7.31 5.90 4.72
CA GLY A 65 6.80 6.64 3.56
C GLY A 65 5.93 5.80 2.62
N TRP A 66 6.32 4.55 2.38
CA TRP A 66 5.51 3.63 1.57
C TRP A 66 4.20 3.25 2.25
N ARG A 67 4.21 3.07 3.57
CA ARG A 67 3.00 2.79 4.35
C ARG A 67 2.06 4.00 4.38
N ALA A 68 2.60 5.22 4.43
CA ALA A 68 1.82 6.44 4.28
C ALA A 68 1.13 6.52 2.91
N LEU A 69 1.85 6.21 1.83
CA LEU A 69 1.27 6.13 0.47
C LEU A 69 0.15 5.08 0.38
N LEU A 70 0.34 3.91 0.98
CA LEU A 70 -0.68 2.86 1.03
C LEU A 70 -1.91 3.29 1.85
N ALA A 71 -1.71 3.96 2.99
CA ALA A 71 -2.78 4.49 3.81
C ALA A 71 -3.61 5.55 3.06
N LEU A 72 -2.93 6.49 2.38
CA LEU A 72 -3.57 7.52 1.55
C LEU A 72 -4.48 6.93 0.46
N THR A 73 -4.08 5.78 -0.08
CA THR A 73 -4.76 5.14 -1.20
C THR A 73 -5.79 4.07 -0.77
N GLY A 74 -5.78 3.68 0.51
CA GLY A 74 -6.55 2.54 1.03
C GLY A 74 -6.01 1.18 0.58
N PHE A 75 -4.78 1.15 0.05
CA PHE A 75 -4.12 -0.07 -0.41
C PHE A 75 -3.56 -0.82 0.79
N ALA A 76 -3.71 -2.15 0.82
CA ALA A 76 -3.13 -2.95 1.89
C ALA A 76 -1.72 -3.42 1.50
N ASN A 77 -0.84 -3.64 2.49
CA ASN A 77 0.50 -4.20 2.26
C ASN A 77 0.42 -5.52 1.47
N GLU A 78 -0.50 -6.41 1.84
CA GLU A 78 -0.74 -7.67 1.13
C GLU A 78 -1.19 -7.46 -0.32
N SER A 79 -2.08 -6.50 -0.56
CA SER A 79 -2.50 -6.16 -1.93
C SER A 79 -1.30 -5.70 -2.75
N LEU A 80 -0.39 -4.89 -2.17
CA LEU A 80 0.78 -4.40 -2.88
C LEU A 80 1.73 -5.56 -3.23
N LYS A 81 2.00 -6.45 -2.28
CA LYS A 81 2.83 -7.65 -2.51
C LYS A 81 2.31 -8.51 -3.66
N ARG A 82 1.00 -8.76 -3.69
CA ARG A 82 0.35 -9.50 -4.77
C ARG A 82 0.43 -8.77 -6.10
N LEU A 83 0.19 -7.46 -6.13
CA LEU A 83 0.29 -6.66 -7.34
C LEU A 83 1.72 -6.64 -7.89
N ILE A 84 2.72 -6.47 -7.04
CA ILE A 84 4.13 -6.56 -7.45
C ILE A 84 4.44 -7.95 -8.00
N THR A 85 3.89 -9.01 -7.41
CA THR A 85 4.04 -10.37 -7.95
C THR A 85 3.43 -10.51 -9.34
N VAL A 86 2.20 -10.00 -9.55
CA VAL A 86 1.55 -9.97 -10.87
C VAL A 86 2.40 -9.20 -11.88
N VAL A 87 2.91 -8.01 -11.53
CA VAL A 87 3.79 -7.22 -12.39
C VAL A 87 5.05 -8.00 -12.79
N ARG A 88 5.64 -8.74 -11.84
CA ARG A 88 6.88 -9.50 -12.07
C ARG A 88 6.69 -10.67 -13.03
N VAL A 89 5.53 -11.32 -13.01
CA VAL A 89 5.21 -12.42 -13.94
C VAL A 89 4.56 -11.95 -15.24
N ALA A 90 3.97 -10.76 -15.26
CA ALA A 90 3.29 -10.25 -16.45
C ALA A 90 4.27 -9.95 -17.59
N GLU A 91 4.00 -10.52 -18.77
CA GLU A 91 4.68 -10.22 -20.03
C GLU A 91 3.99 -9.05 -20.77
N ASN A 92 3.71 -7.97 -20.05
CA ASN A 92 3.06 -6.79 -20.62
C ASN A 92 4.08 -5.65 -20.79
N LYS A 93 4.35 -5.27 -22.05
CA LYS A 93 5.36 -4.25 -22.40
C LYS A 93 5.03 -2.85 -21.87
N GLU A 94 3.75 -2.46 -21.91
CA GLU A 94 3.29 -1.15 -21.42
C GLU A 94 3.49 -1.04 -19.91
N LEU A 95 3.06 -2.06 -19.16
CA LEU A 95 3.24 -2.15 -17.72
C LEU A 95 4.72 -2.22 -17.33
N ALA A 96 5.52 -3.02 -18.04
CA ALA A 96 6.96 -3.11 -17.81
C ALA A 96 7.65 -1.76 -18.00
N LYS A 97 7.27 -1.01 -19.05
CA LYS A 97 7.77 0.34 -19.31
C LYS A 97 7.34 1.32 -18.22
N LEU A 98 6.05 1.33 -17.86
CA LEU A 98 5.52 2.22 -16.82
C LEU A 98 6.26 2.03 -15.48
N LEU A 99 6.49 0.77 -15.12
CA LEU A 99 7.08 0.41 -13.84
C LEU A 99 8.62 0.31 -13.87
N LEU A 100 9.24 0.60 -15.02
CA LEU A 100 10.68 0.49 -15.22
C LEU A 100 11.23 -0.90 -14.85
N LYS A 101 10.42 -1.95 -15.11
CA LYS A 101 10.65 -3.33 -14.65
C LYS A 101 12.02 -3.87 -15.04
N ASP A 102 12.48 -3.57 -16.25
CA ASP A 102 13.79 -4.02 -16.76
C ASP A 102 14.98 -3.49 -15.94
N LYS A 103 14.77 -2.43 -15.17
CA LYS A 103 15.80 -1.80 -14.32
C LYS A 103 15.71 -2.23 -12.85
N TRP A 104 14.84 -3.17 -12.52
CA TRP A 104 14.73 -3.68 -11.15
C TRP A 104 15.94 -4.56 -10.78
N GLY A 105 16.70 -5.03 -11.78
CA GLY A 105 17.92 -5.81 -11.58
C GLY A 105 17.67 -7.29 -11.29
N GLU A 106 16.44 -7.77 -11.51
CA GLU A 106 16.07 -9.16 -11.23
C GLU A 106 15.67 -9.91 -12.49
N THR A 107 16.48 -10.91 -12.86
CA THR A 107 16.09 -11.99 -13.75
C THR A 107 15.75 -13.21 -12.90
N GLU A 108 14.57 -13.22 -12.28
CA GLU A 108 14.04 -14.46 -11.70
C GLU A 108 13.46 -15.34 -12.83
N LYS A 109 13.77 -16.64 -12.81
CA LYS A 109 13.06 -17.60 -13.65
C LYS A 109 11.59 -17.62 -13.21
N LEU A 110 10.65 -17.51 -14.16
CA LEU A 110 9.21 -17.47 -13.90
C LEU A 110 8.73 -18.62 -12.98
N GLU A 111 9.34 -19.80 -13.12
CA GLU A 111 9.06 -21.01 -12.33
C GLU A 111 9.38 -20.87 -10.83
N ALA A 112 10.17 -19.88 -10.43
CA ALA A 112 10.62 -19.66 -9.05
C ALA A 112 10.05 -18.38 -8.42
N VAL A 113 9.15 -17.67 -9.10
CA VAL A 113 8.62 -16.39 -8.61
C VAL A 113 7.80 -16.61 -7.36
N LYS A 114 8.27 -16.06 -6.25
CA LYS A 114 7.56 -16.00 -4.96
C LYS A 114 7.16 -14.58 -4.64
N GLU A 115 6.08 -14.46 -3.87
CA GLU A 115 5.69 -13.18 -3.29
C GLU A 115 6.82 -12.63 -2.41
N TRP A 116 7.09 -11.34 -2.55
CA TRP A 116 8.09 -10.67 -1.73
C TRP A 116 7.56 -10.41 -0.33
N GLY A 117 8.40 -10.66 0.68
CA GLY A 117 8.12 -10.18 2.04
C GLY A 117 8.32 -8.67 2.18
N ASP A 118 7.80 -8.12 3.28
CA ASP A 118 7.84 -6.68 3.59
C ASP A 118 9.28 -6.13 3.57
N SER A 119 10.25 -6.86 4.14
CA SER A 119 11.66 -6.44 4.19
C SER A 119 12.30 -6.34 2.80
N ARG A 120 11.91 -7.21 1.85
CA ARG A 120 12.41 -7.16 0.47
C ARG A 120 11.81 -5.98 -0.28
N LEU A 121 10.50 -5.74 -0.13
CA LEU A 121 9.86 -4.55 -0.70
C LEU A 121 10.49 -3.26 -0.18
N GLU A 122 10.68 -3.15 1.13
CA GLU A 122 11.29 -1.98 1.75
C GLU A 122 12.71 -1.74 1.24
N ASN A 123 13.53 -2.79 1.16
CA ASN A 123 14.87 -2.71 0.59
C ASN A 123 14.85 -2.25 -0.88
N MET A 124 13.93 -2.78 -1.70
CA MET A 124 13.77 -2.35 -3.09
C MET A 124 13.36 -0.89 -3.22
N ILE A 125 12.44 -0.41 -2.39
CA ILE A 125 12.02 1.00 -2.37
C ILE A 125 13.18 1.93 -1.98
N LYS A 126 13.98 1.53 -0.99
CA LYS A 126 15.09 2.36 -0.48
C LYS A 126 16.30 2.35 -1.43
N LYS A 127 16.71 1.18 -1.92
CA LYS A 127 17.97 1.02 -2.65
C LYS A 127 17.84 1.06 -4.17
N ASN A 128 16.67 0.74 -4.73
CA ASN A 128 16.47 0.77 -6.18
C ASN A 128 15.60 1.97 -6.57
N GLU A 129 16.24 3.01 -7.09
CA GLU A 129 15.56 4.23 -7.56
C GLU A 129 14.54 3.94 -8.67
N PHE A 130 14.83 3.02 -9.59
CA PHE A 130 13.91 2.68 -10.68
C PHE A 130 12.68 1.92 -10.18
N PHE A 131 12.85 1.03 -9.19
CA PHE A 131 11.72 0.39 -8.51
C PHE A 131 10.84 1.44 -7.82
N ARG A 132 11.45 2.37 -7.09
CA ARG A 132 10.74 3.46 -6.40
C ARG A 132 9.98 4.35 -7.39
N LYS A 133 10.61 4.78 -8.48
CA LYS A 133 9.99 5.53 -9.58
C LYS A 133 8.83 4.77 -10.23
N GLY A 134 9.04 3.49 -10.51
CA GLY A 134 8.01 2.60 -11.02
C GLY A 134 6.81 2.51 -10.08
N LEU A 135 7.05 2.39 -8.78
CA LEU A 135 5.99 2.38 -7.77
C LEU A 135 5.20 3.69 -7.76
N VAL A 136 5.86 4.84 -7.86
CA VAL A 136 5.16 6.13 -7.98
C VAL A 136 4.34 6.19 -9.26
N ASN A 137 4.89 5.76 -10.40
CA ASN A 137 4.16 5.68 -11.67
C ASN A 137 2.91 4.79 -11.56
N LEU A 138 2.99 3.67 -10.84
CA LEU A 138 1.84 2.79 -10.59
C LEU A 138 0.68 3.52 -9.92
N PHE A 139 0.95 4.36 -8.92
CA PHE A 139 -0.10 5.08 -8.20
C PHE A 139 -0.63 6.30 -8.97
N PHE A 140 0.19 6.90 -9.84
CA PHE A 140 -0.22 8.02 -10.68
C PHE A 140 -1.02 7.56 -11.92
N GLU A 141 -0.64 6.44 -12.53
CA GLU A 141 -1.09 6.05 -13.87
C GLU A 141 -1.59 4.60 -13.95
N GLY A 142 -1.42 3.79 -12.91
CA GLY A 142 -1.76 2.36 -12.96
C GLY A 142 -3.24 2.09 -13.23
N SER A 143 -4.14 2.98 -12.82
CA SER A 143 -5.57 2.85 -13.12
C SER A 143 -5.92 3.05 -14.59
N THR A 144 -5.05 3.66 -15.39
CA THR A 144 -5.25 3.84 -16.83
C THR A 144 -4.63 2.74 -17.67
N VAL A 145 -3.86 1.83 -17.08
CA VAL A 145 -3.22 0.71 -17.78
C VAL A 145 -4.26 -0.39 -18.06
N PRO A 146 -4.57 -0.73 -19.33
CA PRO A 146 -5.61 -1.70 -19.67
C PRO A 146 -5.39 -3.07 -19.02
N PHE A 147 -4.13 -3.52 -18.94
CA PHE A 147 -3.79 -4.80 -18.30
C PHE A 147 -4.21 -4.83 -16.83
N LEU A 148 -3.95 -3.76 -16.06
CA LEU A 148 -4.32 -3.69 -14.65
C LEU A 148 -5.84 -3.56 -14.49
N ALA A 149 -6.50 -2.81 -15.37
CA ALA A 149 -7.96 -2.69 -15.36
C ALA A 149 -8.67 -4.02 -15.62
N GLN A 150 -8.07 -4.92 -16.42
CA GLN A 150 -8.61 -6.25 -16.72
C GLN A 150 -8.22 -7.30 -15.65
N THR A 151 -7.08 -7.12 -14.99
CA THR A 151 -6.53 -8.12 -14.05
C THR A 151 -6.97 -7.87 -12.61
N LEU A 152 -7.10 -6.62 -12.19
CA LEU A 152 -7.42 -6.28 -10.81
C LEU A 152 -8.93 -6.23 -10.57
N PRO A 153 -9.41 -6.74 -9.42
CA PRO A 153 -10.77 -6.46 -8.98
C PRO A 153 -11.03 -4.95 -8.95
N LEU A 154 -12.23 -4.54 -9.36
CA LEU A 154 -12.61 -3.11 -9.40
C LEU A 154 -12.37 -2.41 -8.04
N PHE A 155 -12.59 -3.14 -6.95
CA PHE A 155 -12.34 -2.64 -5.59
C PHE A 155 -10.87 -2.24 -5.36
N GLU A 156 -9.90 -3.02 -5.87
CA GLU A 156 -8.47 -2.70 -5.77
C GLU A 156 -8.07 -1.64 -6.81
N LEU A 157 -8.60 -1.71 -8.03
CA LEU A 157 -8.31 -0.74 -9.10
C LEU A 157 -8.67 0.70 -8.68
N LYS A 158 -9.82 0.90 -8.02
CA LYS A 158 -10.27 2.22 -7.55
C LYS A 158 -9.35 2.87 -6.51
N LYS A 159 -8.45 2.10 -5.89
CA LYS A 159 -7.45 2.61 -4.96
C LYS A 159 -6.26 3.29 -5.67
N LEU A 160 -6.05 2.99 -6.95
CA LEU A 160 -5.05 3.65 -7.82
C LEU A 160 -5.57 4.94 -8.46
N SER A 161 -6.54 5.60 -7.82
CA SER A 161 -7.10 6.86 -8.33
C SER A 161 -6.18 8.03 -7.97
N ILE A 162 -5.81 8.82 -8.97
CA ILE A 162 -4.94 9.99 -8.79
C ILE A 162 -5.54 11.06 -7.85
N SER A 163 -6.87 11.19 -7.80
CA SER A 163 -7.57 12.08 -6.86
C SER A 163 -7.21 11.82 -5.39
N LYS A 164 -6.82 10.58 -5.05
CA LYS A 164 -6.37 10.23 -3.70
C LYS A 164 -5.01 10.86 -3.39
N LEU A 165 -4.10 10.88 -4.36
CA LEU A 165 -2.80 11.53 -4.24
C LEU A 165 -2.92 13.06 -4.14
N ASN A 166 -3.98 13.61 -4.73
CA ASN A 166 -4.32 15.03 -4.65
C ASN A 166 -5.08 15.42 -3.35
N PHE A 167 -5.28 14.48 -2.42
CA PHE A 167 -6.02 14.70 -1.16
C PHE A 167 -7.43 15.27 -1.36
N GLU A 168 -8.08 14.95 -2.48
CA GLU A 168 -9.45 15.39 -2.74
C GLU A 168 -10.40 14.79 -1.70
N ILE A 169 -11.19 15.64 -1.04
CA ILE A 169 -12.11 15.22 0.04
C ILE A 169 -13.00 14.04 -0.39
N PRO A 170 -13.66 14.04 -1.57
CA PRO A 170 -14.44 12.89 -2.01
C PRO A 170 -13.62 11.59 -2.12
N ALA A 171 -12.35 11.68 -2.53
CA ALA A 171 -11.46 10.53 -2.65
C ALA A 171 -10.97 10.01 -1.29
N MET A 172 -10.79 10.90 -0.31
CA MET A 172 -10.50 10.53 1.07
C MET A 172 -11.69 9.84 1.74
N ILE A 173 -12.91 10.37 1.53
CA ILE A 173 -14.15 9.73 2.00
C ILE A 173 -14.31 8.34 1.35
N ASP A 174 -14.10 8.20 0.04
CA ASP A 174 -14.11 6.91 -0.65
C ASP A 174 -13.12 5.91 -0.03
N THR A 175 -11.92 6.37 0.35
CA THR A 175 -10.91 5.54 1.02
C THR A 175 -11.40 5.04 2.38
N LEU A 176 -11.97 5.91 3.21
CA LEU A 176 -12.52 5.56 4.52
C LEU A 176 -13.67 4.55 4.40
N VAL A 177 -14.62 4.81 3.48
CA VAL A 177 -15.76 3.91 3.24
C VAL A 177 -15.27 2.55 2.76
N ARG A 178 -14.35 2.49 1.79
CA ARG A 178 -13.79 1.22 1.31
C ARG A 178 -13.06 0.47 2.40
N TYR A 179 -12.31 1.16 3.26
CA TYR A 179 -11.62 0.52 4.37
C TYR A 179 -12.61 -0.11 5.35
N LYS A 180 -13.70 0.61 5.69
CA LYS A 180 -14.78 0.10 6.53
C LYS A 180 -15.49 -1.12 5.91
N GLU A 181 -15.74 -1.10 4.60
CA GLU A 181 -16.43 -2.20 3.90
C GLU A 181 -15.52 -3.38 3.52
N LYS A 182 -14.21 -3.26 3.76
CA LYS A 182 -13.27 -4.33 3.45
C LYS A 182 -13.56 -5.54 4.33
N GLY A 183 -13.86 -6.68 3.69
CA GLY A 183 -14.20 -7.93 4.38
C GLY A 183 -15.70 -8.17 4.53
N SER A 184 -16.56 -7.20 4.19
CA SER A 184 -18.02 -7.35 4.14
C SER A 184 -18.50 -8.08 2.87
N TYR A 185 -17.60 -8.62 2.05
CA TYR A 185 -17.94 -9.40 0.86
C TYR A 185 -18.41 -10.80 1.27
N SER A 186 -19.59 -10.86 1.88
CA SER A 186 -20.40 -12.07 2.00
C SER A 186 -21.31 -12.13 0.77
N GLY A 187 -20.78 -12.65 -0.33
CA GLY A 187 -21.53 -13.03 -1.52
C GLY A 187 -21.33 -14.51 -1.79
#